data_AF-A0A927TH82-F1
#
_entry.id   AF-A0A927TH82-F1
#
_cell.length_a   1.000
_cell.length_b   1.000
_cell.length_c   1.000
_cell.angle_alpha   90.00
_cell.angle_beta   90.00
_cell.angle_gamma   90.00
#
_symmetry.space_group_name_H-M   'P 1'
#
loop_
_entity.id
_entity.type
_entity.pdbx_description
1 polymer ?
#
loop_
_entity_poly.entity_id
_entity_poly.type
_entity_poly.pdbx_seq_one_letter_code
_entity_poly.pdbx_strand_id
1 'polypeptide(L)'
;MSKLPCEVVKDLFPSYIDELTGEVTNNLIEEHTNECEQCRQVLESMKSPEAEPEKQSQKKEIDYLKKTRKKYRKRIIAAILVVLAVVLGGLGVKHYFIGNTISYEYLTCVPEVNGQELSVVCMVADANMRISKIQFEEKEGVINITCKGVQRELVDVVGVKGSYVAEQKIKEVRLGDRILWAGGDNISTFTSSVYKTKHAEIQDTKTNIDTATALYLGYVFPGYKSVVQKENEPYGWHFQKGELLGDVKYLEKQYLEPYAYIMMAVVENLGEVTYEFKHKGEPVTLTYTAEMATKYAGKDIKLVGADIAELEKLIRKANLTDTHFWSETKVPLSDYEKQEYIELEILNKTGEDIWGINTIYYDGEDNKITELAGQYDSRGFDAKEWPIPVMVQDLFAYIDIERPDELYLKFKFNDMENVTYSTGDYITFPMEFGTKYQLELTGNAAEGYHVTLK
;
A
#
# COMPACT_ATOMS: atom_id res chain seq x y z
N MET A 1 97.47 -17.29 -71.33
CA MET A 1 96.01 -17.20 -71.47
C MET A 1 95.65 -15.73 -71.37
N SER A 2 94.86 -15.22 -72.31
CA SER A 2 94.58 -13.80 -72.53
C SER A 2 93.63 -13.25 -71.47
N LYS A 3 94.11 -12.33 -70.61
CA LYS A 3 93.26 -11.58 -69.67
C LYS A 3 92.32 -10.66 -70.44
N LEU A 4 91.02 -10.66 -70.09
CA LEU A 4 90.03 -9.78 -70.73
C LEU A 4 90.33 -8.30 -70.44
N PRO A 5 90.14 -7.38 -71.41
CA PRO A 5 90.27 -5.94 -71.16
C PRO A 5 89.18 -5.45 -70.19
N CYS A 6 89.53 -4.50 -69.31
CA CYS A 6 88.59 -3.94 -68.32
C CYS A 6 87.32 -3.35 -68.94
N GLU A 7 87.43 -2.75 -70.14
CA GLU A 7 86.30 -2.19 -70.91
C GLU A 7 85.23 -3.28 -71.16
N VAL A 8 85.68 -4.44 -71.65
CA VAL A 8 84.80 -5.58 -71.95
C VAL A 8 84.15 -6.13 -70.67
N VAL A 9 84.87 -6.13 -69.55
CA VAL A 9 84.33 -6.61 -68.27
C VAL A 9 83.25 -5.66 -67.72
N LYS A 10 83.45 -4.34 -67.82
CA LYS A 10 82.47 -3.35 -67.35
C LYS A 10 81.20 -3.35 -68.18
N ASP A 11 81.30 -3.53 -69.49
CA ASP A 11 80.15 -3.65 -70.39
C ASP A 11 79.26 -4.85 -70.04
N LEU A 12 79.85 -5.89 -69.43
CA LEU A 12 79.13 -7.09 -69.01
C LEU A 12 78.51 -6.99 -67.61
N PHE A 13 78.81 -5.95 -66.81
CA PHE A 13 78.32 -5.85 -65.42
C PHE A 13 76.81 -5.79 -65.25
N PRO A 14 76.04 -5.03 -66.05
CA PRO A 14 74.58 -5.03 -65.91
C PRO A 14 74.01 -6.44 -66.11
N SER A 15 74.43 -7.11 -67.19
CA SER A 15 74.02 -8.50 -67.50
C SER A 15 74.48 -9.51 -66.44
N TYR A 16 75.64 -9.29 -65.81
CA TYR A 16 76.13 -10.10 -64.70
C TYR A 16 75.34 -9.88 -63.39
N ILE A 17 74.98 -8.62 -63.06
CA ILE A 17 74.14 -8.30 -61.88
C ILE A 17 72.74 -8.89 -62.04
N ASP A 18 72.21 -8.91 -63.27
CA ASP A 18 70.92 -9.49 -63.60
C ASP A 18 70.96 -11.02 -63.81
N GLU A 19 72.12 -11.68 -63.59
CA GLU A 19 72.36 -13.13 -63.73
C GLU A 19 72.07 -13.72 -65.13
N LEU A 20 72.28 -12.95 -66.20
CA LEU A 20 72.01 -13.34 -67.59
C LEU A 20 73.25 -13.81 -68.38
N THR A 21 74.43 -13.86 -67.75
CA THR A 21 75.69 -14.31 -68.36
C THR A 21 75.96 -15.81 -68.10
N GLY A 22 76.57 -16.49 -69.07
CA GLY A 22 76.92 -17.91 -68.95
C GLY A 22 78.09 -18.19 -68.00
N GLU A 23 78.19 -19.41 -67.49
CA GLU A 23 79.12 -19.80 -66.42
C GLU A 23 80.61 -19.54 -66.74
N VAL A 24 81.04 -19.78 -67.99
CA VAL A 24 82.41 -19.46 -68.44
C VAL A 24 82.69 -17.96 -68.38
N THR A 25 81.71 -17.13 -68.73
CA THR A 25 81.81 -15.66 -68.69
C THR A 25 81.82 -15.16 -67.24
N ASN A 26 81.03 -15.76 -66.35
CA ASN A 26 81.02 -15.42 -64.93
C ASN A 26 82.39 -15.67 -64.29
N ASN A 27 82.98 -16.84 -64.55
CA ASN A 27 84.32 -17.17 -64.03
C ASN A 27 85.39 -16.18 -64.51
N LEU A 28 85.33 -15.73 -65.76
CA LEU A 28 86.28 -14.74 -66.29
C LEU A 28 86.07 -13.34 -65.70
N ILE A 29 84.83 -12.94 -65.44
CA ILE A 29 84.50 -11.66 -64.77
C ILE A 29 84.98 -11.70 -63.31
N GLU A 30 84.78 -12.82 -62.62
CA GLU A 30 85.21 -13.00 -61.23
C GLU A 30 86.74 -13.06 -61.10
N GLU A 31 87.42 -13.79 -62.00
CA GLU A 31 88.89 -13.80 -62.05
C GLU A 31 89.45 -12.38 -62.29
N HIS A 32 88.84 -11.62 -63.21
CA HIS A 32 89.27 -10.24 -63.49
C HIS A 32 88.97 -9.28 -62.34
N THR A 33 87.79 -9.33 -61.72
CA THR A 33 87.41 -8.43 -60.61
C THR A 33 88.19 -8.74 -59.33
N ASN A 34 88.71 -9.97 -59.17
CA ASN A 34 89.63 -10.32 -58.09
C ASN A 34 91.04 -9.72 -58.28
N GLU A 35 91.49 -9.55 -59.52
CA GLU A 35 92.82 -8.98 -59.83
C GLU A 35 92.79 -7.47 -60.12
N CYS A 36 91.62 -6.89 -60.41
CA CYS A 36 91.46 -5.50 -60.82
C CYS A 36 90.50 -4.72 -59.90
N GLU A 37 91.07 -3.97 -58.95
CA GLU A 37 90.36 -3.17 -57.95
C GLU A 37 89.39 -2.14 -58.57
N GLN A 38 89.75 -1.54 -59.72
CA GLN A 38 88.89 -0.57 -60.40
C GLN A 38 87.59 -1.19 -60.89
N CYS A 39 87.64 -2.42 -61.39
CA CYS A 39 86.45 -3.13 -61.87
C CYS A 39 85.56 -3.56 -60.69
N ARG A 40 86.16 -3.92 -59.54
CA ARG A 40 85.43 -4.28 -58.32
C ARG A 40 84.58 -3.13 -57.77
N GLN A 41 85.16 -1.94 -57.64
CA GLN A 41 84.44 -0.77 -57.09
C GLN A 41 83.25 -0.36 -57.94
N VAL A 42 83.38 -0.45 -59.27
CA VAL A 42 82.28 -0.14 -60.18
C VAL A 42 81.12 -1.12 -59.99
N LEU A 43 81.42 -2.42 -59.90
CA LEU A 43 80.40 -3.45 -59.66
C LEU A 43 79.66 -3.24 -58.33
N GLU A 44 80.37 -2.87 -57.26
CA GLU A 44 79.77 -2.61 -55.95
C GLU A 44 78.87 -1.36 -55.95
N SER A 45 79.28 -0.30 -56.65
CA SER A 45 78.47 0.93 -56.76
C SER A 45 77.13 0.68 -57.47
N MET A 46 77.12 -0.22 -58.47
CA MET A 46 75.90 -0.56 -59.22
C MET A 46 74.92 -1.41 -58.40
N LYS A 47 75.38 -2.08 -57.33
CA LYS A 47 74.53 -2.95 -56.48
C LYS A 47 73.82 -2.21 -55.33
N SER A 48 74.00 -0.89 -55.17
CA SER A 48 73.44 -0.15 -54.02
C SER A 48 72.18 0.66 -54.40
N PRO A 49 71.01 0.42 -53.78
CA PRO A 49 69.78 1.18 -54.05
C PRO A 49 69.63 2.43 -53.16
N GLU A 50 69.43 3.62 -53.76
CA GLU A 50 69.11 4.89 -53.05
C GLU A 50 67.62 5.01 -52.64
N ALA A 51 67.34 5.75 -51.57
CA ALA A 51 66.05 5.80 -50.84
C ALA A 51 65.14 7.02 -51.16
N GLU A 52 63.82 6.83 -51.16
CA GLU A 52 62.78 7.88 -51.29
C GLU A 52 62.17 8.34 -49.93
N PRO A 53 61.74 9.61 -49.76
CA PRO A 53 60.93 10.06 -48.63
C PRO A 53 59.44 10.35 -48.96
N GLU A 54 58.57 10.28 -47.93
CA GLU A 54 57.23 10.90 -47.73
C GLU A 54 56.03 9.96 -47.40
N LYS A 55 55.81 9.68 -46.10
CA LYS A 55 54.54 9.12 -45.55
C LYS A 55 54.10 9.69 -44.18
N GLN A 56 54.82 10.66 -43.60
CA GLN A 56 54.63 11.04 -42.18
C GLN A 56 53.63 12.19 -41.88
N SER A 57 53.34 13.10 -42.83
CA SER A 57 52.55 14.30 -42.54
C SER A 57 51.04 14.04 -42.45
N GLN A 58 50.45 13.30 -43.41
CA GLN A 58 49.00 13.02 -43.45
C GLN A 58 48.49 12.17 -42.27
N LYS A 59 49.33 11.28 -41.71
CA LYS A 59 48.96 10.46 -40.55
C LYS A 59 48.75 11.29 -39.28
N LYS A 60 49.53 12.36 -39.07
CA LYS A 60 49.48 13.19 -37.85
C LYS A 60 48.22 14.05 -37.77
N GLU A 61 47.72 14.55 -38.90
CA GLU A 61 46.56 15.45 -38.94
C GLU A 61 45.23 14.71 -38.72
N ILE A 62 45.08 13.51 -39.30
CA ILE A 62 43.93 12.62 -39.07
C ILE A 62 43.86 12.16 -37.60
N ASP A 63 45.01 11.93 -36.96
CA ASP A 63 45.07 11.49 -35.57
C ASP A 63 44.74 12.62 -34.57
N TYR A 64 45.10 13.86 -34.89
CA TYR A 64 44.74 15.04 -34.08
C TYR A 64 43.22 15.28 -34.05
N LEU A 65 42.54 15.19 -35.19
CA LEU A 65 41.08 15.34 -35.29
C LEU A 65 40.30 14.20 -34.60
N LYS A 66 40.84 12.97 -34.63
CA LYS A 66 40.28 11.84 -33.84
C LYS A 66 40.43 12.07 -32.34
N LYS A 67 41.57 12.61 -31.90
CA LYS A 67 41.86 12.88 -30.48
C LYS A 67 40.99 14.00 -29.89
N THR A 68 40.74 15.08 -30.65
CA THR A 68 39.87 16.19 -30.23
C THR A 68 38.39 15.80 -30.21
N ARG A 69 37.88 15.05 -31.21
CA ARG A 69 36.51 14.49 -31.20
C ARG A 69 36.29 13.55 -30.02
N LYS A 70 37.28 12.73 -29.65
CA LYS A 70 37.20 11.84 -28.47
C LYS A 70 37.16 12.62 -27.16
N LYS A 71 37.92 13.73 -27.04
CA LYS A 71 37.83 14.64 -25.88
C LYS A 71 36.48 15.33 -25.77
N TYR A 72 35.93 15.82 -26.90
CA TYR A 72 34.60 16.43 -26.92
C TYR A 72 33.50 15.42 -26.60
N ARG A 73 33.53 14.20 -27.17
CA ARG A 73 32.60 13.11 -26.80
C ARG A 73 32.67 12.78 -25.32
N LYS A 74 33.87 12.68 -24.73
CA LYS A 74 34.03 12.44 -23.28
C LYS A 74 33.43 13.57 -22.44
N ARG A 75 33.59 14.83 -22.85
CA ARG A 75 32.98 15.99 -22.18
C ARG A 75 31.45 15.98 -22.28
N ILE A 76 30.90 15.66 -23.45
CA ILE A 76 29.46 15.54 -23.65
C ILE A 76 28.90 14.39 -22.80
N ILE A 77 29.54 13.23 -22.81
CA ILE A 77 29.13 12.08 -21.96
C ILE A 77 29.21 12.46 -20.48
N ALA A 78 30.28 13.12 -20.04
CA ALA A 78 30.41 13.57 -18.65
C ALA A 78 29.31 14.57 -18.27
N ALA A 79 28.97 15.53 -19.15
CA ALA A 79 27.88 16.46 -18.93
C ALA A 79 26.52 15.75 -18.85
N ILE A 80 26.27 14.77 -19.74
CA ILE A 80 25.06 13.94 -19.70
C ILE A 80 24.99 13.17 -18.37
N LEU A 81 26.09 12.53 -17.94
CA LEU A 81 26.13 11.79 -16.68
C LEU A 81 25.89 12.69 -15.46
N VAL A 82 26.42 13.91 -15.45
CA VAL A 82 26.15 14.88 -14.37
C VAL A 82 24.68 15.27 -14.34
N VAL A 83 24.08 15.59 -15.50
CA VAL A 83 22.65 15.92 -15.57
C VAL A 83 21.81 14.74 -15.11
N LEU A 84 22.15 13.53 -15.55
CA LEU A 84 21.45 12.30 -15.16
C LEU A 84 21.55 12.06 -13.65
N ALA A 85 22.73 12.26 -13.05
CA ALA A 85 22.94 12.15 -11.61
C ALA A 85 22.13 13.19 -10.81
N VAL A 86 22.04 14.42 -11.29
CA VAL A 86 21.22 15.47 -10.64
C VAL A 86 19.72 15.13 -10.71
N VAL A 87 19.24 14.66 -11.87
CA VAL A 87 17.83 14.26 -12.04
C VAL A 87 17.52 13.05 -11.15
N LEU A 88 18.34 11.99 -11.19
CA LEU A 88 18.16 10.81 -10.35
C LEU A 88 18.27 11.14 -8.86
N GLY A 89 19.21 12.00 -8.48
CA GLY A 89 19.35 12.51 -7.12
C GLY A 89 18.10 13.27 -6.66
N GLY A 90 17.57 14.16 -7.50
CA GLY A 90 16.33 14.90 -7.21
C GLY A 90 15.11 13.99 -7.07
N LEU A 91 14.98 12.98 -7.94
CA LEU A 91 13.92 11.98 -7.84
C LEU A 91 14.06 11.12 -6.57
N GLY A 92 15.29 10.74 -6.21
CA GLY A 92 15.59 10.03 -4.96
C GLY A 92 15.21 10.86 -3.74
N VAL A 93 15.60 12.14 -3.68
CA VAL A 93 15.23 13.04 -2.58
C VAL A 93 13.71 13.19 -2.46
N LYS A 94 13.00 13.35 -3.58
CA LYS A 94 11.53 13.41 -3.58
C LYS A 94 10.92 12.13 -3.02
N HIS A 95 11.41 10.96 -3.44
CA HIS A 95 10.82 9.68 -3.09
C HIS A 95 11.09 9.26 -1.63
N TYR A 96 12.32 9.45 -1.15
CA TYR A 96 12.75 8.97 0.17
C TYR A 96 12.62 10.00 1.30
N PHE A 97 12.69 11.32 1.00
CA PHE A 97 12.69 12.36 2.03
C PHE A 97 11.42 13.22 2.04
N ILE A 98 10.96 13.68 0.87
CA ILE A 98 9.78 14.57 0.79
C ILE A 98 8.48 13.76 0.86
N GLY A 99 8.46 12.60 0.20
CA GLY A 99 7.31 11.73 0.12
C GLY A 99 6.19 12.26 -0.77
N ASN A 100 5.20 11.42 -1.01
CA ASN A 100 3.96 11.77 -1.72
C ASN A 100 2.79 11.83 -0.72
N THR A 101 1.74 12.57 -1.06
CA THR A 101 0.49 12.54 -0.29
C THR A 101 -0.08 11.12 -0.32
N ILE A 102 -0.37 10.56 0.85
CA ILE A 102 -1.01 9.25 0.99
C ILE A 102 -2.50 9.46 0.72
N SER A 103 -3.13 8.56 -0.05
CA SER A 103 -4.58 8.58 -0.17
C SER A 103 -5.21 8.38 1.21
N TYR A 104 -6.20 9.20 1.52
CA TYR A 104 -6.89 9.18 2.80
C TYR A 104 -7.63 7.86 3.06
N GLU A 105 -7.88 7.07 2.01
CA GLU A 105 -8.48 5.73 2.09
C GLU A 105 -7.55 4.72 2.80
N TYR A 106 -6.23 4.90 2.72
CA TYR A 106 -5.23 4.06 3.40
C TYR A 106 -4.82 4.61 4.77
N LEU A 107 -5.50 5.66 5.25
CA LEU A 107 -5.16 6.33 6.50
C LEU A 107 -6.25 6.11 7.54
N THR A 108 -5.81 5.82 8.76
CA THR A 108 -6.63 5.88 9.97
C THR A 108 -6.05 6.97 10.85
N CYS A 109 -6.83 8.01 11.12
CA CYS A 109 -6.43 9.08 12.01
C CYS A 109 -7.45 9.22 13.14
N VAL A 110 -6.97 9.22 14.39
CA VAL A 110 -7.79 9.36 15.59
C VAL A 110 -7.53 10.75 16.17
N PRO A 111 -8.48 11.69 16.05
CA PRO A 111 -8.33 13.02 16.63
C PRO A 111 -8.74 13.04 18.10
N GLU A 112 -8.11 13.95 18.84
CA GLU A 112 -8.49 14.36 20.19
C GLU A 112 -8.54 15.90 20.18
N VAL A 113 -9.72 16.45 20.48
CA VAL A 113 -9.98 17.89 20.40
C VAL A 113 -10.25 18.44 21.79
N ASN A 114 -9.43 19.39 22.23
CA ASN A 114 -9.61 20.12 23.49
C ASN A 114 -9.63 21.63 23.22
N GLY A 115 -10.84 22.19 23.07
CA GLY A 115 -11.03 23.61 22.77
C GLY A 115 -10.50 23.99 21.38
N GLN A 116 -9.32 24.60 21.33
CA GLN A 116 -8.61 24.95 20.08
C GLN A 116 -7.45 24.00 19.78
N GLU A 117 -7.10 23.11 20.70
CA GLU A 117 -6.01 22.17 20.54
C GLU A 117 -6.53 20.88 19.88
N LEU A 118 -5.83 20.45 18.82
CA LEU A 118 -6.04 19.18 18.14
C LEU A 118 -4.77 18.34 18.30
N SER A 119 -4.92 17.16 18.88
CA SER A 119 -3.95 16.07 18.80
C SER A 119 -4.48 15.00 17.86
N VAL A 120 -3.60 14.38 17.08
CA VAL A 120 -4.00 13.28 16.19
C VAL A 120 -2.93 12.19 16.17
N VAL A 121 -3.37 10.94 16.17
CA VAL A 121 -2.53 9.79 15.84
C VAL A 121 -2.96 9.28 14.48
N CYS A 122 -2.05 9.29 13.51
CA CYS A 122 -2.32 8.74 12.17
C CYS A 122 -1.50 7.47 11.91
N MET A 123 -2.15 6.49 11.29
CA MET A 123 -1.58 5.23 10.84
C MET A 123 -1.86 5.05 9.35
N VAL A 124 -0.98 4.33 8.67
CA VAL A 124 -1.13 3.97 7.25
C VAL A 124 -1.24 2.45 7.15
N ALA A 125 -2.24 1.96 6.42
CA ALA A 125 -2.47 0.53 6.24
C ALA A 125 -1.44 -0.14 5.32
N ASP A 126 -0.83 0.61 4.41
CA ASP A 126 0.22 0.09 3.52
C ASP A 126 1.52 -0.18 4.30
N ALA A 127 1.82 -1.47 4.49
CA ALA A 127 3.01 -1.97 5.20
C ALA A 127 4.35 -1.48 4.61
N ASN A 128 4.36 -1.04 3.35
CA ASN A 128 5.55 -0.52 2.66
C ASN A 128 5.72 1.00 2.81
N MET A 129 4.74 1.68 3.39
CA MET A 129 4.74 3.13 3.57
C MET A 129 4.92 3.50 5.04
N ARG A 130 5.63 4.61 5.27
CA ARG A 130 5.68 5.27 6.57
C ARG A 130 5.17 6.69 6.41
N ILE A 131 4.33 7.14 7.34
CA ILE A 131 3.96 8.57 7.43
C ILE A 131 5.22 9.37 7.79
N SER A 132 5.65 10.25 6.90
CA SER A 132 6.81 11.13 7.10
C SER A 132 6.40 12.48 7.71
N LYS A 133 5.19 12.95 7.41
CA LYS A 133 4.68 14.24 7.87
C LYS A 133 3.15 14.25 7.91
N ILE A 134 2.59 14.81 8.98
CA ILE A 134 1.18 15.18 9.07
C ILE A 134 1.09 16.69 8.79
N GLN A 135 0.10 17.09 8.01
CA GLN A 135 -0.16 18.47 7.66
C GLN A 135 -1.62 18.81 7.99
N PHE A 136 -1.81 20.04 8.47
CA PHE A 136 -3.10 20.58 8.86
C PHE A 136 -3.39 21.82 8.02
N GLU A 137 -4.61 21.91 7.52
CA GLU A 137 -5.14 23.09 6.84
C GLU A 137 -6.46 23.49 7.50
N GLU A 138 -6.49 24.65 8.15
CA GLU A 138 -7.69 25.20 8.77
C GLU A 138 -8.41 26.15 7.82
N LYS A 139 -9.73 25.98 7.70
CA LYS A 139 -10.62 26.94 7.04
C LYS A 139 -11.93 27.04 7.80
N GLU A 140 -12.26 28.23 8.30
CA GLU A 140 -13.55 28.54 8.96
C GLU A 140 -13.92 27.59 10.13
N GLY A 141 -12.92 27.05 10.83
CA GLY A 141 -13.05 26.12 11.96
C GLY A 141 -13.07 24.65 11.55
N VAL A 142 -12.87 24.34 10.27
CA VAL A 142 -12.70 22.98 9.74
C VAL A 142 -11.22 22.72 9.54
N ILE A 143 -10.67 21.68 10.19
CA ILE A 143 -9.28 21.26 10.04
C ILE A 143 -9.22 20.06 9.10
N ASN A 144 -8.52 20.19 7.99
CA ASN A 144 -8.24 19.08 7.07
C ASN A 144 -6.86 18.49 7.36
N ILE A 145 -6.83 17.18 7.58
CA ILE A 145 -5.61 16.41 7.81
C ILE A 145 -5.16 15.79 6.50
N THR A 146 -3.88 15.98 6.16
CA THR A 146 -3.22 15.25 5.08
C THR A 146 -1.92 14.66 5.56
N CYS A 147 -1.62 13.42 5.16
CA CYS A 147 -0.36 12.76 5.50
C CYS A 147 0.49 12.59 4.25
N LYS A 148 1.80 12.84 4.38
CA LYS A 148 2.80 12.45 3.39
C LYS A 148 3.46 11.15 3.81
N GLY A 149 3.75 10.31 2.84
CA GLY A 149 4.38 9.01 3.01
C GLY A 149 5.64 8.85 2.19
N VAL A 150 6.61 8.12 2.75
CA VAL A 150 7.86 7.68 2.10
C VAL A 150 7.93 6.16 2.17
N GLN A 151 8.73 5.54 1.29
CA GLN A 151 9.00 4.11 1.40
C GLN A 151 9.67 3.79 2.74
N ARG A 152 9.27 2.68 3.35
CA ARG A 152 9.75 2.21 4.65
C ARG A 152 11.22 1.79 4.58
N GLU A 153 12.03 2.29 5.53
CA GLU A 153 13.31 1.67 5.91
C GLU A 153 13.05 0.69 7.07
N LEU A 154 13.95 -0.28 7.29
CA LEU A 154 13.87 -1.48 8.16
C LEU A 154 13.48 -1.29 9.66
N VAL A 155 12.92 -0.14 10.07
CA VAL A 155 12.55 0.19 11.46
C VAL A 155 11.03 0.41 11.59
N ASP A 156 10.47 -0.04 12.71
CA ASP A 156 9.05 -0.23 12.96
C ASP A 156 8.17 1.03 12.97
N VAL A 157 6.91 0.85 12.55
CA VAL A 157 5.89 1.90 12.53
C VAL A 157 5.05 1.81 13.82
N VAL A 158 5.24 2.81 14.68
CA VAL A 158 4.27 3.27 15.66
C VAL A 158 3.47 4.40 14.99
N GLY A 159 2.17 4.50 15.28
CA GLY A 159 1.33 5.59 14.76
C GLY A 159 2.00 6.96 14.94
N VAL A 160 1.94 7.80 13.91
CA VAL A 160 2.61 9.11 13.92
C VAL A 160 1.70 10.10 14.63
N LYS A 161 2.23 10.71 15.69
CA LYS A 161 1.54 11.77 16.43
C LYS A 161 1.74 13.12 15.73
N GLY A 162 0.67 13.89 15.64
CA GLY A 162 0.69 15.28 15.19
C GLY A 162 -0.16 16.13 16.12
N SER A 163 0.16 17.42 16.20
CA SER A 163 -0.64 18.38 16.95
C SER A 163 -0.79 19.69 16.16
N TYR A 164 -1.88 20.39 16.43
CA TYR A 164 -2.23 21.66 15.81
C TYR A 164 -3.03 22.52 16.80
N VAL A 165 -2.80 23.83 16.76
CA VAL A 165 -3.58 24.80 17.54
C VAL A 165 -4.34 25.66 16.55
N ALA A 166 -5.67 25.60 16.61
CA ALA A 166 -6.56 26.29 15.68
C ALA A 166 -6.65 27.79 15.98
N GLU A 167 -6.83 28.59 14.94
CA GLU A 167 -7.02 30.04 15.05
C GLU A 167 -8.36 30.39 15.70
N GLN A 168 -9.38 29.55 15.48
CA GLN A 168 -10.72 29.69 16.08
C GLN A 168 -11.17 28.39 16.75
N LYS A 169 -12.40 28.37 17.27
CA LYS A 169 -12.99 27.15 17.83
C LYS A 169 -13.12 26.09 16.73
N ILE A 170 -12.60 24.89 16.99
CA ILE A 170 -12.70 23.75 16.08
C ILE A 170 -14.17 23.35 15.99
N LYS A 171 -14.70 23.33 14.77
CA LYS A 171 -16.05 22.86 14.43
C LYS A 171 -16.02 21.43 13.93
N GLU A 172 -15.00 21.10 13.14
CA GLU A 172 -14.90 19.82 12.45
C GLU A 172 -13.44 19.44 12.14
N VAL A 173 -13.13 18.14 12.19
CA VAL A 173 -11.84 17.59 11.77
C VAL A 173 -12.08 16.56 10.66
N ARG A 174 -11.38 16.71 9.53
CA ARG A 174 -11.54 15.89 8.33
C ARG A 174 -10.26 15.18 7.92
N LEU A 175 -10.43 14.04 7.27
CA LEU A 175 -9.40 13.29 6.57
C LEU A 175 -9.91 12.97 5.16
N GLY A 176 -9.50 13.76 4.18
CA GLY A 176 -10.12 13.76 2.85
C GLY A 176 -11.61 14.10 2.95
N ASP A 177 -12.45 13.19 2.47
CA ASP A 177 -13.92 13.33 2.53
C ASP A 177 -14.51 12.79 3.84
N ARG A 178 -13.70 12.16 4.72
CA ARG A 178 -14.17 11.59 5.98
C ARG A 178 -14.18 12.65 7.07
N ILE A 179 -15.28 12.72 7.80
CA ILE A 179 -15.41 13.52 9.02
C ILE A 179 -15.00 12.63 10.19
N LEU A 180 -13.96 13.02 10.92
CA LEU A 180 -13.40 12.25 12.03
C LEU A 180 -13.91 12.75 13.39
N TRP A 181 -14.21 14.04 13.47
CA TRP A 181 -14.72 14.68 14.68
C TRP A 181 -15.61 15.86 14.31
N ALA A 182 -16.73 16.00 15.00
CA ALA A 182 -17.64 17.13 14.83
C ALA A 182 -18.43 17.37 16.11
N GLY A 183 -18.66 18.64 16.45
CA GLY A 183 -19.63 18.99 17.49
C GLY A 183 -19.31 18.50 18.92
N GLY A 184 -18.09 18.06 19.19
CA GLY A 184 -17.69 17.47 20.49
C GLY A 184 -17.48 15.96 20.45
N ASP A 185 -17.96 15.29 19.40
CA ASP A 185 -17.98 13.83 19.31
C ASP A 185 -17.03 13.32 18.23
N ASN A 186 -16.33 12.21 18.52
CA ASN A 186 -15.62 11.44 17.50
C ASN A 186 -16.66 10.76 16.60
N ILE A 187 -16.44 10.87 15.28
CA ILE A 187 -17.33 10.35 14.26
C ILE A 187 -16.71 9.08 13.70
N SER A 188 -17.46 7.98 13.75
CA SER A 188 -17.03 6.71 13.19
C SER A 188 -16.94 6.77 11.65
N THR A 189 -16.08 5.96 11.06
CA THR A 189 -15.98 5.82 9.59
C THR A 189 -17.32 5.42 8.97
N PHE A 190 -18.09 4.57 9.67
CA PHE A 190 -19.42 4.17 9.23
C PHE A 190 -20.37 5.37 9.16
N THR A 191 -20.49 6.15 10.24
CA THR A 191 -21.33 7.36 10.27
C THR A 191 -20.90 8.36 9.21
N SER A 192 -19.59 8.63 9.06
CA SER A 192 -19.11 9.54 8.02
C SER A 192 -19.46 9.08 6.61
N SER A 193 -19.44 7.76 6.37
CA SER A 193 -19.76 7.19 5.06
C SER A 193 -21.25 7.30 4.76
N VAL A 194 -22.10 7.00 5.74
CA VAL A 194 -23.56 7.12 5.63
C VAL A 194 -23.99 8.59 5.50
N TYR A 195 -23.39 9.49 6.28
CA TYR A 195 -23.72 10.92 6.22
C TYR A 195 -23.41 11.53 4.84
N LYS A 196 -22.36 11.04 4.16
CA LYS A 196 -22.00 11.48 2.80
C LYS A 196 -23.08 11.18 1.76
N THR A 197 -23.93 10.19 2.00
CA THR A 197 -25.00 9.80 1.06
C THR A 197 -26.27 10.64 1.23
N LYS A 198 -26.28 11.59 2.18
CA LYS A 198 -27.43 12.44 2.46
C LYS A 198 -27.95 13.16 1.22
N HIS A 199 -29.27 13.13 1.03
CA HIS A 199 -29.94 13.78 -0.09
C HIS A 199 -31.40 14.13 0.23
N ALA A 200 -31.95 15.13 -0.46
CA ALA A 200 -33.25 15.70 -0.13
C ALA A 200 -34.43 14.79 -0.50
N GLU A 201 -34.35 14.10 -1.64
CA GLU A 201 -35.48 13.35 -2.17
C GLU A 201 -35.15 11.88 -2.42
N ILE A 202 -35.95 10.97 -1.85
CA ILE A 202 -35.93 9.55 -2.22
C ILE A 202 -36.13 9.43 -3.73
N GLN A 203 -35.23 8.75 -4.46
CA GLN A 203 -35.30 8.65 -5.92
C GLN A 203 -34.84 7.28 -6.40
N ASP A 204 -35.37 6.78 -7.51
CA ASP A 204 -34.85 5.54 -8.12
C ASP A 204 -33.54 5.83 -8.90
N THR A 205 -32.52 6.26 -8.17
CA THR A 205 -31.23 6.71 -8.69
C THR A 205 -30.06 6.08 -7.92
N LYS A 206 -28.85 6.28 -8.44
CA LYS A 206 -27.60 5.84 -7.80
C LYS A 206 -27.48 6.32 -6.34
N THR A 207 -28.02 7.49 -5.99
CA THR A 207 -27.89 8.09 -4.65
C THR A 207 -28.58 7.25 -3.55
N ASN A 208 -29.74 6.66 -3.85
CA ASN A 208 -30.38 5.70 -2.96
C ASN A 208 -29.54 4.44 -2.79
N ILE A 209 -29.01 3.91 -3.89
CA ILE A 209 -28.15 2.72 -3.87
C ILE A 209 -26.89 3.00 -3.04
N ASP A 210 -26.30 4.19 -3.16
CA ASP A 210 -25.13 4.60 -2.37
C ASP A 210 -25.46 4.61 -0.86
N THR A 211 -26.66 5.08 -0.47
CA THR A 211 -27.13 5.04 0.92
C THR A 211 -27.26 3.62 1.46
N ALA A 212 -27.94 2.73 0.70
CA ALA A 212 -28.08 1.34 1.09
C ALA A 212 -26.73 0.60 1.13
N THR A 213 -25.80 0.98 0.24
CA THR A 213 -24.43 0.44 0.19
C THR A 213 -23.61 0.91 1.39
N ALA A 214 -23.69 2.19 1.76
CA ALA A 214 -23.00 2.73 2.94
C ALA A 214 -23.49 2.09 4.24
N LEU A 215 -24.75 1.63 4.27
CA LEU A 215 -25.32 0.84 5.36
C LEU A 215 -24.98 -0.65 5.28
N TYR A 216 -24.27 -1.11 4.25
CA TYR A 216 -24.00 -2.54 4.02
C TYR A 216 -25.28 -3.40 3.90
N LEU A 217 -26.40 -2.82 3.44
CA LEU A 217 -27.67 -3.53 3.34
C LEU A 217 -27.58 -4.76 2.41
N GLY A 218 -26.76 -4.68 1.35
CA GLY A 218 -26.50 -5.81 0.46
C GLY A 218 -25.93 -7.05 1.14
N TYR A 219 -25.23 -6.89 2.27
CA TYR A 219 -24.66 -7.98 3.05
C TYR A 219 -25.63 -8.53 4.09
N VAL A 220 -26.37 -7.64 4.75
CA VAL A 220 -27.36 -7.99 5.79
C VAL A 220 -28.63 -8.60 5.18
N PHE A 221 -29.08 -8.06 4.05
CA PHE A 221 -30.34 -8.43 3.42
C PHE A 221 -30.13 -8.74 1.93
N PRO A 222 -29.28 -9.71 1.56
CA PRO A 222 -28.83 -9.91 0.18
C PRO A 222 -29.96 -10.27 -0.79
N GLY A 223 -29.74 -9.93 -2.06
CA GLY A 223 -30.62 -10.31 -3.18
C GLY A 223 -31.95 -9.54 -3.22
N TYR A 224 -32.01 -8.39 -2.57
CA TYR A 224 -33.20 -7.55 -2.55
C TYR A 224 -33.36 -6.74 -3.85
N LYS A 225 -34.60 -6.43 -4.16
CA LYS A 225 -35.03 -5.43 -5.14
C LYS A 225 -35.45 -4.17 -4.38
N SER A 226 -34.85 -3.05 -4.73
CA SER A 226 -35.24 -1.72 -4.23
C SER A 226 -36.38 -1.16 -5.07
N VAL A 227 -37.43 -0.65 -4.41
CA VAL A 227 -38.58 0.00 -5.05
C VAL A 227 -38.94 1.26 -4.27
N VAL A 228 -39.18 2.37 -4.98
CA VAL A 228 -39.57 3.64 -4.35
C VAL A 228 -41.07 3.87 -4.56
N GLN A 229 -41.79 4.24 -3.50
CA GLN A 229 -43.19 4.61 -3.52
C GLN A 229 -43.32 6.13 -3.32
N LYS A 230 -43.94 6.81 -4.29
CA LYS A 230 -44.20 8.26 -4.27
C LYS A 230 -45.65 8.64 -4.56
N GLU A 231 -46.54 7.65 -4.66
CA GLU A 231 -47.93 7.89 -5.06
C GLU A 231 -48.71 8.66 -3.99
N ASN A 232 -48.42 8.40 -2.72
CA ASN A 232 -49.05 9.06 -1.57
C ASN A 232 -48.00 9.29 -0.48
N GLU A 233 -48.14 10.36 0.28
CA GLU A 233 -47.34 10.56 1.49
C GLU A 233 -47.85 9.66 2.64
N PRO A 234 -46.95 9.13 3.50
CA PRO A 234 -45.49 9.28 3.48
C PRO A 234 -44.83 8.57 2.29
N TYR A 235 -43.79 9.16 1.69
CA TYR A 235 -43.01 8.46 0.67
C TYR A 235 -42.25 7.28 1.27
N GLY A 236 -42.26 6.16 0.55
CA GLY A 236 -41.74 4.88 1.01
C GLY A 236 -40.53 4.38 0.23
N TRP A 237 -39.64 3.66 0.92
CA TRP A 237 -38.56 2.88 0.31
C TRP A 237 -38.73 1.40 0.66
N HIS A 238 -39.04 0.59 -0.36
CA HIS A 238 -39.37 -0.82 -0.23
C HIS A 238 -38.19 -1.71 -0.67
N PHE A 239 -37.88 -2.71 0.15
CA PHE A 239 -36.88 -3.72 -0.12
C PHE A 239 -37.54 -5.10 -0.20
N GLN A 240 -37.67 -5.61 -1.42
CA GLN A 240 -38.40 -6.84 -1.72
C GLN A 240 -37.42 -7.97 -1.99
N LYS A 241 -37.63 -9.14 -1.39
CA LYS A 241 -36.91 -10.35 -1.80
C LYS A 241 -37.77 -11.61 -1.71
N GLY A 242 -37.23 -12.70 -2.22
CA GLY A 242 -37.83 -14.04 -2.09
C GLY A 242 -37.71 -14.57 -0.68
N GLU A 243 -37.12 -15.76 -0.53
CA GLU A 243 -36.94 -16.39 0.78
C GLU A 243 -35.79 -15.73 1.59
N LEU A 244 -36.04 -15.48 2.88
CA LEU A 244 -35.04 -15.12 3.88
C LEU A 244 -34.83 -16.30 4.82
N LEU A 245 -33.62 -16.85 4.78
CA LEU A 245 -33.17 -17.89 5.71
C LEU A 245 -32.57 -17.25 6.97
N GLY A 246 -32.53 -18.02 8.07
CA GLY A 246 -31.93 -17.60 9.34
C GLY A 246 -32.91 -17.05 10.36
N ASP A 247 -32.38 -16.42 11.41
CA ASP A 247 -33.17 -15.81 12.48
C ASP A 247 -33.65 -14.41 12.08
N VAL A 248 -34.90 -14.35 11.63
CA VAL A 248 -35.55 -13.10 11.19
C VAL A 248 -35.71 -12.11 12.34
N LYS A 249 -35.98 -12.57 13.57
CA LYS A 249 -36.18 -11.65 14.70
C LYS A 249 -34.88 -10.97 15.08
N TYR A 250 -33.78 -11.74 15.08
CA TYR A 250 -32.46 -11.19 15.28
C TYR A 250 -32.10 -10.18 14.18
N LEU A 251 -32.27 -10.57 12.90
CA LEU A 251 -31.99 -9.69 11.76
C LEU A 251 -32.79 -8.39 11.80
N GLU A 252 -34.08 -8.51 12.12
CA GLU A 252 -35.00 -7.38 12.27
C GLU A 252 -34.45 -6.38 13.30
N LYS A 253 -34.18 -6.84 14.52
CA LYS A 253 -33.84 -5.97 15.64
C LYS A 253 -32.44 -5.39 15.55
N GLN A 254 -31.48 -6.18 15.06
CA GLN A 254 -30.07 -5.77 15.02
C GLN A 254 -29.74 -4.92 13.81
N TYR A 255 -30.47 -5.08 12.69
CA TYR A 255 -30.10 -4.40 11.45
C TYR A 255 -31.27 -3.72 10.74
N LEU A 256 -32.35 -4.43 10.41
CA LEU A 256 -33.38 -3.87 9.53
C LEU A 256 -34.09 -2.65 10.15
N GLU A 257 -34.45 -2.73 11.43
CA GLU A 257 -35.06 -1.62 12.16
C GLU A 257 -34.10 -0.42 12.30
N PRO A 258 -32.87 -0.58 12.84
CA PRO A 258 -31.88 0.49 12.84
C PRO A 258 -31.59 1.12 11.49
N TYR A 259 -31.45 0.31 10.43
CA TYR A 259 -31.13 0.79 9.09
C TYR A 259 -32.26 1.63 8.53
N ALA A 260 -33.51 1.22 8.74
CA ALA A 260 -34.67 2.03 8.37
C ALA A 260 -34.64 3.41 9.03
N TYR A 261 -34.32 3.48 10.33
CA TYR A 261 -34.22 4.74 11.06
C TYR A 261 -33.11 5.64 10.50
N ILE A 262 -31.95 5.06 10.19
CA ILE A 262 -30.82 5.81 9.62
C ILE A 262 -31.12 6.28 8.18
N MET A 263 -31.74 5.44 7.35
CA MET A 263 -32.21 5.85 6.01
C MET A 263 -33.15 7.05 6.10
N MET A 264 -34.10 7.02 7.03
CA MET A 264 -35.00 8.17 7.26
C MET A 264 -34.27 9.40 7.81
N ALA A 265 -33.14 9.24 8.49
CA ALA A 265 -32.32 10.38 8.91
C ALA A 265 -31.63 11.04 7.70
N VAL A 266 -31.02 10.26 6.80
CA VAL A 266 -30.21 10.79 5.70
C VAL A 266 -30.98 11.06 4.40
N VAL A 267 -32.23 10.62 4.30
CA VAL A 267 -33.11 10.93 3.16
C VAL A 267 -34.24 11.85 3.63
N GLU A 268 -34.18 13.14 3.28
CA GLU A 268 -34.97 14.18 3.96
C GLU A 268 -36.48 13.98 3.80
N ASN A 269 -36.99 13.66 2.61
CA ASN A 269 -38.42 13.46 2.38
C ASN A 269 -38.92 12.01 2.60
N LEU A 270 -38.07 11.08 3.03
CA LEU A 270 -38.44 9.68 3.24
C LEU A 270 -39.28 9.53 4.52
N GLY A 271 -40.51 9.03 4.41
CA GLY A 271 -41.39 8.87 5.57
C GLY A 271 -41.49 7.45 6.11
N GLU A 272 -41.22 6.44 5.28
CA GLU A 272 -41.22 5.03 5.71
C GLU A 272 -40.25 4.13 4.93
N VAL A 273 -39.84 3.04 5.57
CA VAL A 273 -39.05 1.97 4.96
C VAL A 273 -39.76 0.64 5.21
N THR A 274 -39.90 -0.16 4.15
CA THR A 274 -40.59 -1.45 4.22
C THR A 274 -39.72 -2.59 3.69
N TYR A 275 -39.61 -3.68 4.43
CA TYR A 275 -38.95 -4.92 4.01
C TYR A 275 -40.01 -6.00 3.76
N GLU A 276 -40.00 -6.60 2.57
CA GLU A 276 -40.96 -7.62 2.15
C GLU A 276 -40.19 -8.88 1.72
N PHE A 277 -40.47 -10.01 2.37
CA PHE A 277 -39.81 -11.29 2.07
C PHE A 277 -40.68 -12.47 2.48
N LYS A 278 -40.25 -13.68 2.14
CA LYS A 278 -40.82 -14.92 2.66
C LYS A 278 -39.91 -15.53 3.72
N HIS A 279 -40.49 -16.09 4.77
CA HIS A 279 -39.76 -16.85 5.77
C HIS A 279 -40.53 -18.13 6.11
N LYS A 280 -39.91 -19.28 5.88
CA LYS A 280 -40.54 -20.61 5.99
C LYS A 280 -41.78 -20.71 5.10
N GLY A 281 -41.72 -20.10 3.92
CA GLY A 281 -42.81 -20.06 2.93
C GLY A 281 -43.92 -19.04 3.21
N GLU A 282 -43.96 -18.42 4.39
CA GLU A 282 -44.96 -17.42 4.76
C GLU A 282 -44.48 -16.00 4.40
N PRO A 283 -45.36 -15.12 3.87
CA PRO A 283 -45.02 -13.72 3.61
C PRO A 283 -44.82 -12.95 4.92
N VAL A 284 -43.78 -12.13 4.95
CA VAL A 284 -43.42 -11.23 6.06
C VAL A 284 -43.24 -9.83 5.51
N THR A 285 -43.89 -8.86 6.16
CA THR A 285 -43.79 -7.43 5.85
C THR A 285 -43.43 -6.68 7.13
N LEU A 286 -42.31 -5.95 7.10
CA LEU A 286 -41.83 -5.12 8.21
C LEU A 286 -41.79 -3.67 7.73
N THR A 287 -42.56 -2.77 8.37
CA THR A 287 -42.63 -1.36 8.01
C THR A 287 -42.26 -0.48 9.19
N TYR A 288 -41.36 0.47 8.95
CA TYR A 288 -40.86 1.44 9.93
C TYR A 288 -41.14 2.85 9.45
N THR A 289 -41.70 3.68 10.33
CA THR A 289 -42.09 5.06 9.99
C THR A 289 -41.17 6.09 10.63
N ALA A 290 -41.17 7.31 10.09
CA ALA A 290 -40.40 8.43 10.64
C ALA A 290 -40.81 8.78 12.08
N GLU A 291 -42.06 8.50 12.46
CA GLU A 291 -42.55 8.63 13.83
C GLU A 291 -41.87 7.63 14.78
N MET A 292 -41.76 6.36 14.36
CA MET A 292 -41.04 5.33 15.13
C MET A 292 -39.56 5.71 15.27
N ALA A 293 -38.94 6.14 14.17
CA ALA A 293 -37.54 6.58 14.17
C ALA A 293 -37.29 7.78 15.10
N THR A 294 -38.19 8.77 15.05
CA THR A 294 -38.13 9.97 15.91
C THR A 294 -38.28 9.59 17.39
N LYS A 295 -39.23 8.70 17.71
CA LYS A 295 -39.40 8.19 19.07
C LYS A 295 -38.18 7.41 19.55
N TYR A 296 -37.60 6.58 18.68
CA TYR A 296 -36.38 5.84 18.99
C TYR A 296 -35.19 6.78 19.22
N ALA A 297 -34.98 7.77 18.36
CA ALA A 297 -33.90 8.73 18.49
C ALA A 297 -34.06 9.64 19.72
N GLY A 298 -35.31 9.95 20.12
CA GLY A 298 -35.61 10.94 21.16
C GLY A 298 -35.54 12.39 20.65
N LYS A 299 -35.40 12.55 19.33
CA LYS A 299 -35.31 13.81 18.59
C LYS A 299 -35.87 13.57 17.19
N ASP A 300 -36.42 14.61 16.57
CA ASP A 300 -36.87 14.54 15.18
C ASP A 300 -35.79 13.91 14.28
N ILE A 301 -36.15 12.83 13.58
CA ILE A 301 -35.17 12.03 12.82
C ILE A 301 -34.50 12.83 11.70
N LYS A 302 -35.18 13.84 11.14
CA LYS A 302 -34.61 14.72 10.10
C LYS A 302 -33.61 15.70 10.69
N LEU A 303 -33.86 16.20 11.90
CA LEU A 303 -32.89 16.99 12.65
C LEU A 303 -31.68 16.16 13.07
N VAL A 304 -31.86 14.87 13.38
CA VAL A 304 -30.75 13.94 13.65
C VAL A 304 -29.87 13.80 12.41
N GLY A 305 -30.44 13.57 11.23
CA GLY A 305 -29.67 13.50 9.98
C GLY A 305 -29.13 14.85 9.47
N ALA A 306 -29.49 15.97 10.11
CA ALA A 306 -28.93 17.29 9.80
C ALA A 306 -27.60 17.58 10.51
N ASP A 307 -27.29 16.82 11.56
CA ASP A 307 -26.10 16.99 12.38
C ASP A 307 -25.39 15.64 12.53
N ILE A 308 -24.19 15.52 11.98
CA ILE A 308 -23.44 14.26 11.99
C ILE A 308 -23.11 13.76 13.41
N ALA A 309 -22.95 14.64 14.39
CA ALA A 309 -22.72 14.24 15.78
C ALA A 309 -23.98 13.60 16.39
N GLU A 310 -25.16 14.09 16.00
CA GLU A 310 -26.43 13.50 16.42
C GLU A 310 -26.70 12.18 15.69
N LEU A 311 -26.31 12.09 14.40
CA LEU A 311 -26.34 10.85 13.65
C LEU A 311 -25.41 9.79 14.28
N GLU A 312 -24.20 10.17 14.69
CA GLU A 312 -23.27 9.28 15.41
C GLU A 312 -23.92 8.74 16.69
N LYS A 313 -24.60 9.59 17.47
CA LYS A 313 -25.33 9.15 18.68
C LYS A 313 -26.47 8.19 18.36
N LEU A 314 -27.21 8.41 17.27
CA LEU A 314 -28.23 7.47 16.81
C LEU A 314 -27.62 6.12 16.45
N ILE A 315 -26.51 6.13 15.71
CA ILE A 315 -25.81 4.91 15.26
C ILE A 315 -25.18 4.18 16.47
N ARG A 316 -24.63 4.89 17.48
CA ARG A 316 -24.20 4.33 18.77
C ARG A 316 -25.34 3.69 19.52
N LYS A 317 -26.47 4.38 19.64
CA LYS A 317 -27.68 3.87 20.30
C LYS A 317 -28.22 2.61 19.61
N ALA A 318 -28.07 2.54 18.30
CA ALA A 318 -28.40 1.38 17.49
C ALA A 318 -27.38 0.23 17.57
N ASN A 319 -26.28 0.39 18.32
CA ASN A 319 -25.15 -0.54 18.37
C ASN A 319 -24.57 -0.85 16.98
N LEU A 320 -24.46 0.19 16.14
CA LEU A 320 -23.93 0.09 14.78
C LEU A 320 -22.56 0.77 14.61
N THR A 321 -22.19 1.68 15.52
CA THR A 321 -20.81 2.23 15.61
C THR A 321 -19.90 1.32 16.40
N ASP A 322 -20.51 0.61 17.35
CA ASP A 322 -19.83 -0.33 18.19
C ASP A 322 -20.16 -1.68 17.56
N THR A 323 -19.18 -2.32 16.99
CA THR A 323 -19.21 -3.75 16.74
C THR A 323 -19.24 -4.47 18.09
N HIS A 324 -20.31 -4.30 18.87
CA HIS A 324 -20.56 -5.08 20.08
C HIS A 324 -20.76 -6.53 19.66
N PHE A 325 -19.71 -7.33 19.77
CA PHE A 325 -19.88 -8.74 20.02
C PHE A 325 -20.03 -8.95 21.50
N TRP A 326 -21.29 -9.07 21.91
CA TRP A 326 -21.60 -9.97 23.00
C TRP A 326 -21.31 -11.40 22.53
N SER A 327 -20.07 -11.81 22.71
CA SER A 327 -19.81 -13.19 23.04
C SER A 327 -20.01 -13.29 24.55
N GLU A 328 -21.16 -13.79 25.02
CA GLU A 328 -21.24 -14.39 26.35
C GLU A 328 -20.43 -15.70 26.35
N THR A 329 -19.16 -15.67 25.95
CA THR A 329 -18.23 -16.66 26.43
C THR A 329 -17.70 -16.10 27.74
N LYS A 330 -18.47 -16.32 28.83
CA LYS A 330 -17.80 -16.53 30.11
C LYS A 330 -16.91 -17.75 29.86
N VAL A 331 -15.65 -17.55 29.48
CA VAL A 331 -14.66 -18.61 29.55
C VAL A 331 -14.54 -18.87 31.05
N PRO A 332 -15.07 -19.98 31.57
CA PRO A 332 -14.92 -20.24 32.99
C PRO A 332 -13.43 -20.44 33.23
N LEU A 333 -12.85 -19.69 34.18
CA LEU A 333 -11.45 -19.82 34.63
C LEU A 333 -11.01 -21.27 34.91
N SER A 334 -11.97 -22.20 35.08
CA SER A 334 -11.71 -23.63 35.22
C SER A 334 -10.99 -24.28 34.05
N ASP A 335 -10.96 -23.64 32.87
CA ASP A 335 -10.17 -24.11 31.72
C ASP A 335 -8.73 -23.56 31.71
N TYR A 336 -8.49 -22.35 32.23
CA TYR A 336 -7.13 -21.80 32.40
C TYR A 336 -6.32 -22.60 33.43
N GLU A 337 -6.96 -23.07 34.50
CA GLU A 337 -6.34 -23.97 35.49
C GLU A 337 -5.90 -25.33 34.91
N LYS A 338 -6.35 -25.71 33.71
CA LYS A 338 -6.03 -26.99 33.08
C LYS A 338 -5.14 -26.89 31.85
N GLN A 339 -5.16 -25.77 31.14
CA GLN A 339 -4.50 -25.63 29.83
C GLN A 339 -3.43 -24.54 29.76
N GLU A 340 -3.25 -23.70 30.80
CA GLU A 340 -2.24 -22.62 30.84
C GLU A 340 -2.39 -21.54 29.74
N TYR A 341 -3.50 -21.51 28.98
CA TYR A 341 -3.85 -20.45 28.02
C TYR A 341 -5.36 -20.29 27.83
N ILE A 342 -5.80 -19.14 27.33
CA ILE A 342 -7.17 -18.91 26.82
C ILE A 342 -7.15 -19.08 25.31
N GLU A 343 -8.02 -19.94 24.79
CA GLU A 343 -8.25 -20.09 23.36
C GLU A 343 -9.45 -19.25 22.91
N LEU A 344 -9.25 -18.43 21.87
CA LEU A 344 -10.26 -17.56 21.30
C LEU A 344 -10.56 -18.01 19.87
N GLU A 345 -11.84 -18.27 19.60
CA GLU A 345 -12.31 -18.73 18.31
C GLU A 345 -12.92 -17.57 17.51
N ILE A 346 -12.40 -17.36 16.29
CA ILE A 346 -12.79 -16.31 15.37
C ILE A 346 -13.39 -16.96 14.13
N LEU A 347 -14.59 -16.55 13.73
CA LEU A 347 -15.29 -17.18 12.62
C LEU A 347 -15.26 -16.29 11.38
N ASN A 348 -14.50 -16.70 10.36
CA ASN A 348 -14.39 -16.06 9.06
C ASN A 348 -15.54 -16.45 8.12
N LYS A 349 -16.43 -15.48 7.83
CA LYS A 349 -17.62 -15.68 6.97
C LYS A 349 -17.47 -15.13 5.55
N THR A 350 -16.26 -14.83 5.11
CA THR A 350 -16.05 -13.95 3.94
C THR A 350 -15.67 -14.73 2.68
N GLY A 351 -15.32 -16.01 2.81
CA GLY A 351 -14.83 -16.84 1.70
C GLY A 351 -13.42 -16.49 1.23
N GLU A 352 -12.74 -15.55 1.91
CA GLU A 352 -11.37 -15.12 1.63
C GLU A 352 -10.40 -15.68 2.69
N ASP A 353 -9.14 -15.92 2.30
CA ASP A 353 -8.07 -16.39 3.18
C ASP A 353 -7.66 -15.31 4.22
N ILE A 354 -7.10 -15.70 5.38
CA ILE A 354 -6.87 -14.82 6.55
C ILE A 354 -5.39 -14.42 6.72
N TRP A 355 -4.98 -13.20 6.41
CA TRP A 355 -3.57 -12.89 6.13
C TRP A 355 -2.64 -12.60 7.33
N GLY A 356 -3.12 -12.45 8.57
CA GLY A 356 -2.25 -12.32 9.77
C GLY A 356 -2.88 -11.66 11.01
N ILE A 357 -2.16 -11.69 12.15
CA ILE A 357 -2.54 -11.06 13.44
C ILE A 357 -1.34 -10.26 13.99
N ASN A 358 -1.59 -9.03 14.41
CA ASN A 358 -0.70 -8.13 15.12
C ASN A 358 -1.17 -7.95 16.57
N THR A 359 -0.24 -7.69 17.49
CA THR A 359 -0.54 -7.52 18.93
C THR A 359 -0.05 -6.16 19.42
N ILE A 360 -0.84 -5.54 20.29
CA ILE A 360 -0.52 -4.25 20.92
C ILE A 360 -0.85 -4.38 22.41
N TYR A 361 0.15 -4.26 23.27
CA TYR A 361 -0.02 -4.23 24.72
C TYR A 361 0.29 -2.84 25.28
N TYR A 362 -0.49 -2.43 26.29
CA TYR A 362 -0.29 -1.20 27.05
C TYR A 362 -0.05 -1.57 28.52
N ASP A 363 1.08 -1.15 29.09
CA ASP A 363 1.52 -1.52 30.44
C ASP A 363 0.87 -0.70 31.58
N GLY A 364 -0.29 -0.09 31.34
CA GLY A 364 -0.96 0.77 32.32
C GLY A 364 -0.34 2.17 32.50
N GLU A 365 0.82 2.47 31.89
CA GLU A 365 1.45 3.81 31.88
C GLU A 365 1.53 4.45 30.47
N ASP A 366 0.67 4.02 29.53
CA ASP A 366 0.70 4.43 28.11
C ASP A 366 2.00 4.07 27.35
N ASN A 367 2.89 3.22 27.90
CA ASN A 367 4.06 2.74 27.17
C ASN A 367 3.68 1.56 26.27
N LYS A 368 3.95 1.72 24.97
CA LYS A 368 3.67 0.72 23.93
C LYS A 368 4.80 -0.32 23.88
N ILE A 369 4.49 -1.57 24.18
CA ILE A 369 5.36 -2.70 23.86
C ILE A 369 4.77 -3.41 22.64
N THR A 370 5.49 -3.43 21.52
CA THR A 370 5.08 -4.13 20.29
C THR A 370 5.93 -5.39 20.18
N GLU A 371 5.31 -6.57 20.18
CA GLU A 371 6.00 -7.82 19.87
C GLU A 371 5.50 -8.32 18.51
N LEU A 372 6.40 -8.38 17.54
CA LEU A 372 6.13 -8.90 16.20
C LEU A 372 6.20 -10.44 16.28
N ALA A 373 5.06 -11.11 16.37
CA ALA A 373 5.02 -12.57 16.30
C ALA A 373 5.19 -13.07 14.85
N GLY A 374 6.45 -13.19 14.42
CA GLY A 374 7.02 -14.30 13.63
C GLY A 374 6.55 -14.59 12.18
N GLN A 375 7.53 -14.73 11.27
CA GLN A 375 7.40 -15.40 9.96
C GLN A 375 7.36 -16.95 10.07
N TYR A 376 6.60 -17.64 9.21
CA TYR A 376 6.97 -18.77 8.29
C TYR A 376 5.90 -19.88 8.04
N ASP A 377 5.59 -20.12 6.73
CA ASP A 377 5.60 -21.38 5.92
C ASP A 377 5.14 -22.71 6.57
N SER A 378 4.05 -23.38 6.15
CA SER A 378 3.99 -24.21 4.92
C SER A 378 2.59 -24.59 4.43
N ARG A 379 1.54 -23.92 4.92
CA ARG A 379 0.18 -24.02 4.39
C ARG A 379 -0.57 -22.67 4.42
N GLY A 380 0.04 -21.67 3.81
CA GLY A 380 -0.59 -20.39 3.47
C GLY A 380 0.15 -19.19 4.05
N PHE A 381 0.73 -18.36 3.17
CA PHE A 381 0.45 -16.93 2.97
C PHE A 381 1.43 -16.43 1.90
N ASP A 382 1.06 -16.58 0.63
CA ASP A 382 1.83 -16.04 -0.49
C ASP A 382 1.21 -14.73 -0.95
N ALA A 383 1.98 -13.66 -0.80
CA ALA A 383 1.65 -12.31 -1.19
C ALA A 383 1.73 -12.18 -2.72
N LYS A 384 0.60 -12.30 -3.41
CA LYS A 384 0.37 -11.70 -4.74
C LYS A 384 -1.10 -11.75 -5.13
N GLU A 385 -1.62 -10.56 -5.44
CA GLU A 385 -2.91 -10.23 -6.08
C GLU A 385 -4.13 -10.02 -5.14
N TRP A 386 -4.55 -8.75 -5.04
CA TRP A 386 -5.78 -8.25 -4.42
C TRP A 386 -7.03 -8.59 -5.27
N PRO A 387 -8.22 -8.88 -4.68
CA PRO A 387 -9.17 -7.86 -4.20
C PRO A 387 -10.00 -8.24 -2.92
N ILE A 388 -10.95 -7.37 -2.54
CA ILE A 388 -11.69 -7.11 -1.27
C ILE A 388 -13.23 -7.42 -1.46
N PRO A 389 -14.20 -7.44 -0.47
CA PRO A 389 -14.23 -7.57 1.02
C PRO A 389 -15.26 -8.61 1.63
N VAL A 390 -15.21 -8.85 2.97
CA VAL A 390 -16.28 -8.56 4.00
C VAL A 390 -15.79 -8.86 5.45
N MET A 391 -16.54 -8.45 6.48
CA MET A 391 -16.19 -8.27 7.89
C MET A 391 -16.16 -9.53 8.78
N VAL A 392 -15.30 -9.49 9.82
CA VAL A 392 -15.56 -10.13 11.11
C VAL A 392 -15.15 -9.21 12.27
N GLN A 393 -16.15 -8.55 12.85
CA GLN A 393 -16.47 -8.52 14.29
C GLN A 393 -15.33 -8.32 15.30
N ASP A 394 -15.33 -7.17 15.99
CA ASP A 394 -14.49 -6.96 17.17
C ASP A 394 -14.77 -8.02 18.24
N LEU A 395 -13.75 -8.65 18.82
CA LEU A 395 -13.91 -9.51 20.00
C LEU A 395 -13.72 -8.66 21.24
N PHE A 396 -14.74 -8.56 22.09
CA PHE A 396 -14.66 -7.92 23.41
C PHE A 396 -14.80 -8.97 24.51
N ALA A 397 -13.73 -9.18 25.27
CA ALA A 397 -13.75 -10.09 26.43
C ALA A 397 -13.24 -9.35 27.67
N TYR A 398 -13.93 -9.51 28.79
CA TYR A 398 -13.44 -9.09 30.10
C TYR A 398 -12.82 -10.30 30.78
N ILE A 399 -11.54 -10.19 31.12
CA ILE A 399 -10.81 -11.27 31.77
C ILE A 399 -10.55 -10.82 33.21
N ASP A 400 -11.09 -11.59 34.16
CA ASP A 400 -10.81 -11.44 35.58
C ASP A 400 -9.74 -12.47 35.94
N ILE A 401 -8.57 -12.02 36.36
CA ILE A 401 -7.41 -12.89 36.51
C ILE A 401 -7.02 -12.95 37.98
N GLU A 402 -7.22 -14.13 38.57
CA GLU A 402 -6.83 -14.39 39.95
C GLU A 402 -5.40 -14.96 40.08
N ARG A 403 -4.72 -15.46 39.01
CA ARG A 403 -3.54 -16.35 39.23
C ARG A 403 -2.34 -16.46 38.26
N PRO A 404 -2.09 -15.61 37.24
CA PRO A 404 -0.71 -15.51 36.75
C PRO A 404 -0.21 -14.08 36.46
N ASP A 405 1.12 -13.93 36.50
CA ASP A 405 1.86 -12.72 36.11
C ASP A 405 1.84 -12.48 34.58
N GLU A 406 1.41 -13.48 33.80
CA GLU A 406 1.30 -13.46 32.34
C GLU A 406 0.04 -14.18 31.85
N LEU A 407 -0.64 -13.59 30.86
CA LEU A 407 -1.78 -14.15 30.15
C LEU A 407 -1.33 -14.71 28.80
N TYR A 408 -1.60 -15.99 28.55
CA TYR A 408 -1.34 -16.65 27.28
C TYR A 408 -2.63 -16.76 26.46
N LEU A 409 -2.65 -16.19 25.26
CA LEU A 409 -3.77 -16.26 24.32
C LEU A 409 -3.42 -17.08 23.08
N LYS A 410 -4.32 -17.96 22.67
CA LYS A 410 -4.25 -18.70 21.41
C LYS A 410 -5.45 -18.37 20.54
N PHE A 411 -5.25 -18.20 19.24
CA PHE A 411 -6.34 -17.89 18.32
C PHE A 411 -6.60 -19.05 17.36
N LYS A 412 -7.86 -19.44 17.26
CA LYS A 412 -8.37 -20.35 16.23
C LYS A 412 -9.28 -19.58 15.29
N PHE A 413 -9.17 -19.87 14.00
CA PHE A 413 -9.99 -19.28 12.96
C PHE A 413 -10.73 -20.38 12.24
N ASN A 414 -12.04 -20.28 12.12
CA ASN A 414 -12.82 -21.19 11.28
C ASN A 414 -13.34 -20.43 10.07
N ASP A 415 -13.15 -20.97 8.88
CA ASP A 415 -13.78 -20.43 7.67
C ASP A 415 -15.25 -20.90 7.53
N MET A 416 -15.89 -20.52 6.42
CA MET A 416 -17.28 -20.92 6.12
C MET A 416 -17.47 -22.43 5.92
N GLU A 417 -16.40 -23.17 5.66
CA GLU A 417 -16.41 -24.62 5.49
C GLU A 417 -16.07 -25.36 6.81
N ASN A 418 -15.91 -24.62 7.92
CA ASN A 418 -15.41 -25.09 9.22
C ASN A 418 -13.98 -25.64 9.18
N VAL A 419 -13.15 -25.19 8.23
CA VAL A 419 -11.72 -25.47 8.25
C VAL A 419 -11.07 -24.57 9.30
N THR A 420 -10.40 -25.19 10.27
CA THR A 420 -9.75 -24.51 11.38
C THR A 420 -8.28 -24.20 11.09
N TYR A 421 -7.91 -22.93 11.25
CA TYR A 421 -6.55 -22.41 11.25
C TYR A 421 -6.19 -21.99 12.68
N SER A 422 -4.97 -22.23 13.14
CA SER A 422 -4.54 -21.87 14.49
C SER A 422 -3.28 -21.04 14.40
N THR A 423 -3.12 -20.07 15.30
CA THR A 423 -1.79 -19.54 15.59
C THR A 423 -0.92 -20.71 16.06
N GLY A 424 0.28 -20.86 15.48
CA GLY A 424 1.19 -21.95 15.83
C GLY A 424 1.62 -21.89 17.30
N ASP A 425 1.79 -20.65 17.80
CA ASP A 425 2.22 -20.31 19.17
C ASP A 425 1.19 -19.43 19.90
N TYR A 426 1.46 -19.17 21.20
CA TYR A 426 0.67 -18.30 22.07
C TYR A 426 1.18 -16.86 22.04
N ILE A 427 0.27 -15.90 22.17
CA ILE A 427 0.60 -14.51 22.43
C ILE A 427 0.59 -14.31 23.94
N THR A 428 1.64 -13.69 24.47
CA THR A 428 1.81 -13.46 25.91
C THR A 428 1.60 -12.00 26.25
N PHE A 429 0.83 -11.73 27.30
CA PHE A 429 0.63 -10.39 27.85
C PHE A 429 1.04 -10.38 29.32
N PRO A 430 1.88 -9.44 29.78
CA PRO A 430 2.14 -9.32 31.21
C PRO A 430 0.89 -8.78 31.91
N MET A 431 0.63 -9.28 33.12
CA MET A 431 -0.59 -8.99 33.88
C MET A 431 -0.27 -8.57 35.31
N GLU A 432 -1.09 -7.68 35.86
CA GLU A 432 -1.09 -7.35 37.27
C GLU A 432 -2.19 -8.13 37.99
N PHE A 433 -1.80 -8.77 39.10
CA PHE A 433 -2.70 -9.52 39.94
C PHE A 433 -3.84 -8.66 40.49
N GLY A 434 -5.08 -9.11 40.31
CA GLY A 434 -6.29 -8.44 40.81
C GLY A 434 -6.77 -7.27 39.94
N THR A 435 -6.16 -7.06 38.77
CA THR A 435 -6.59 -6.07 37.79
C THR A 435 -7.52 -6.71 36.76
N LYS A 436 -8.59 -5.99 36.40
CA LYS A 436 -9.54 -6.42 35.37
C LYS A 436 -9.11 -5.85 34.03
N TYR A 437 -8.90 -6.72 33.06
CA TYR A 437 -8.45 -6.33 31.73
C TYR A 437 -9.55 -6.48 30.69
N GLN A 438 -9.55 -5.56 29.73
CA GLN A 438 -10.40 -5.60 28.56
C GLN A 438 -9.57 -6.02 27.34
N LEU A 439 -9.92 -7.16 26.77
CA LEU A 439 -9.38 -7.60 25.49
C LEU A 439 -10.26 -7.09 24.36
N GLU A 440 -9.64 -6.44 23.39
CA GLU A 440 -10.25 -5.88 22.19
C GLU A 440 -9.49 -6.40 20.96
N LEU A 441 -10.18 -7.16 20.11
CA LEU A 441 -9.67 -7.51 18.78
C LEU A 441 -10.26 -6.53 17.77
N THR A 442 -9.43 -5.87 16.98
CA THR A 442 -9.85 -4.97 15.90
C THR A 442 -9.19 -5.38 14.58
N GLY A 443 -9.59 -4.79 13.46
CA GLY A 443 -9.04 -5.13 12.14
C GLY A 443 -9.88 -6.17 11.38
N ASN A 444 -9.31 -6.76 10.33
CA ASN A 444 -10.03 -7.67 9.45
C ASN A 444 -9.06 -8.59 8.69
N ALA A 445 -9.58 -9.58 7.96
CA ALA A 445 -8.78 -10.51 7.18
C ALA A 445 -7.87 -9.83 6.12
N ALA A 446 -8.23 -8.63 5.64
CA ALA A 446 -7.50 -7.90 4.62
C ALA A 446 -6.39 -6.97 5.18
N GLU A 447 -6.58 -6.43 6.38
CA GLU A 447 -5.66 -5.47 7.03
C GLU A 447 -4.82 -6.10 8.15
N GLY A 448 -5.12 -7.36 8.49
CA GLY A 448 -4.62 -8.02 9.68
C GLY A 448 -5.46 -7.69 10.90
N TYR A 449 -5.47 -8.59 11.87
CA TYR A 449 -6.13 -8.35 13.15
C TYR A 449 -5.19 -7.65 14.14
N HIS A 450 -5.73 -6.88 15.07
CA HIS A 450 -5.02 -6.17 16.13
C HIS A 450 -5.62 -6.55 17.47
N VAL A 451 -4.85 -7.28 18.28
CA VAL A 451 -5.25 -7.60 19.65
C VAL A 451 -4.74 -6.50 20.57
N THR A 452 -5.65 -5.82 21.25
CA THR A 452 -5.37 -4.81 22.26
C THR A 452 -5.83 -5.30 23.63
N LEU A 453 -4.97 -5.22 24.62
CA LEU A 453 -5.32 -5.44 26.02
C LEU A 453 -5.27 -4.08 26.76
N LYS A 454 -6.37 -3.71 27.42
CA LYS A 454 -6.57 -2.46 28.16
C LYS A 454 -6.82 -2.69 29.63
#